data_AF-A0AAD5C6C7-F1
#
_entry.id   AF-A0AAD5C6C7-F1
#
_cell.length_a   1.000
_cell.length_b   1.000
_cell.length_c   1.000
_cell.angle_alpha   90.00
_cell.angle_beta   90.00
_cell.angle_gamma   90.00
#
_symmetry.space_group_name_H-M   'P 1'
#
loop_
_entity.id
_entity.type
_entity.pdbx_description
1 polymer ?
#
loop_
_entity_poly.entity_id
_entity_poly.type
_entity_poly.pdbx_seq_one_letter_code
_entity_poly.pdbx_strand_id
1 'polypeptide(L)'
;MGTNHQSEGNWTFKHAKLKAKIELMQKNQRNLMGEDLDSMSIKELLNLEQQLETALRRLRLKKDKTLQDKNNLLLKEIKGKEKVAEQPRVDQQTQESMVSFQLNLGLASHVTLGLHKSCSLNWAGP
;
A
#
# COMPACT_ATOMS: atom_id res chain seq x y z
N MET A 1 6.68 64.71 -30.53
CA MET A 1 5.81 63.51 -30.54
C MET A 1 6.66 62.33 -30.96
N GLY A 2 6.88 61.35 -30.08
CA GLY A 2 7.81 60.25 -30.37
C GLY A 2 8.05 59.32 -29.19
N THR A 3 7.01 58.63 -28.71
CA THR A 3 7.14 57.58 -27.69
C THR A 3 6.29 56.33 -27.97
N ASN A 4 5.48 56.31 -29.04
CA ASN A 4 4.57 55.18 -29.31
C ASN A 4 5.25 53.99 -30.04
N HIS A 5 6.17 54.24 -30.98
CA HIS A 5 6.85 53.18 -31.74
C HIS A 5 7.80 52.29 -30.90
N GLN A 6 8.33 52.80 -29.79
CA GLN A 6 9.25 52.05 -28.94
C GLN A 6 8.52 51.02 -28.06
N SER A 7 7.26 51.29 -27.69
CA SER A 7 6.40 50.36 -26.94
C SER A 7 5.87 49.24 -27.84
N GLU A 8 5.46 49.58 -29.06
CA GLU A 8 4.92 48.65 -30.05
C GLU A 8 6.00 47.66 -30.56
N GLY A 9 7.23 48.15 -30.77
CA GLY A 9 8.40 47.30 -31.05
C GLY A 9 8.77 46.36 -29.89
N ASN A 10 8.52 46.75 -28.64
CA ASN A 10 8.79 45.94 -27.46
C ASN A 10 7.78 44.79 -27.31
N TRP A 11 6.49 45.06 -27.52
CA TRP A 11 5.44 44.05 -27.48
C TRP A 11 5.53 43.05 -28.64
N THR A 12 5.78 43.52 -29.86
CA THR A 12 5.97 42.65 -31.03
C THR A 12 7.17 41.72 -30.85
N PHE A 13 8.30 42.23 -30.35
CA PHE A 13 9.47 41.40 -30.03
C PHE A 13 9.19 40.36 -28.94
N LYS A 14 8.55 40.76 -27.84
CA LYS A 14 8.17 39.83 -26.76
C LYS A 14 7.24 38.74 -27.26
N HIS A 15 6.25 39.10 -28.07
CA HIS A 15 5.33 38.16 -28.68
C HIS A 15 6.07 37.16 -29.60
N ALA A 16 6.94 37.65 -30.49
CA ALA A 16 7.75 36.80 -31.36
C ALA A 16 8.62 35.81 -30.57
N LYS A 17 9.28 36.29 -29.50
CA LYS A 17 10.10 35.45 -28.63
C LYS A 17 9.28 34.35 -27.93
N LEU A 18 8.10 34.69 -27.41
CA LEU A 18 7.21 33.72 -26.77
C LEU A 18 6.68 32.70 -27.78
N LYS A 19 6.27 33.16 -28.97
CA LYS A 19 5.79 32.30 -30.06
C LYS A 19 6.86 31.28 -30.47
N ALA A 20 8.09 31.73 -30.70
CA ALA A 20 9.20 30.83 -31.03
C ALA A 20 9.46 29.77 -29.94
N LYS A 21 9.31 30.14 -28.65
CA LYS A 21 9.44 29.18 -27.54
C LYS A 21 8.33 28.15 -27.54
N ILE A 22 7.08 28.55 -27.82
CA ILE A 22 5.94 27.64 -27.92
C ILE A 22 6.13 26.67 -29.09
N GLU A 23 6.51 27.18 -30.26
CA GLU A 23 6.75 26.36 -31.46
C GLU A 23 7.85 25.33 -31.22
N LEU A 24 8.95 25.73 -30.56
CA LEU A 24 10.01 24.80 -30.16
C LEU A 24 9.51 23.73 -29.18
N MET A 25 8.73 24.12 -28.16
CA MET A 25 8.16 23.18 -27.20
C MET A 25 7.21 22.19 -27.86
N GLN A 26 6.34 22.65 -28.76
CA GLN A 26 5.43 21.80 -29.52
C GLN A 26 6.18 20.84 -30.45
N LYS A 27 7.23 21.32 -31.13
CA LYS A 27 8.11 20.46 -31.93
C LYS A 27 8.73 19.37 -31.06
N ASN A 28 9.30 19.75 -29.92
CA ASN A 28 9.90 18.77 -28.99
C ASN A 28 8.88 17.74 -28.50
N GLN A 29 7.65 18.16 -28.22
CA GLN A 29 6.57 17.23 -27.83
C GLN A 29 6.28 16.23 -28.95
N ARG A 30 6.12 16.67 -30.19
CA ARG A 30 5.90 15.78 -31.35
C ARG A 30 7.04 14.79 -31.52
N ASN A 31 8.29 15.27 -31.44
CA ASN A 31 9.46 14.40 -31.49
C ASN A 31 9.44 13.32 -30.38
N LEU A 32 9.12 13.71 -29.13
CA LEU A 32 8.98 12.76 -28.02
C LEU A 32 7.85 11.75 -28.23
N MET A 33 6.82 12.09 -29.01
CA MET A 33 5.74 11.20 -29.41
C MET A 33 6.07 10.34 -30.65
N GLY A 34 7.26 10.51 -31.22
CA GLY A 34 7.72 9.76 -32.40
C GLY A 34 7.30 10.38 -33.75
N GLU A 35 6.89 11.64 -33.76
CA GLU A 35 6.47 12.39 -34.96
C GLU A 35 7.61 13.31 -35.47
N ASP A 36 7.53 13.76 -36.73
CA ASP A 36 8.47 14.70 -37.38
C ASP A 36 9.97 14.31 -37.33
N LEU A 37 10.27 13.02 -37.19
CA LEU A 37 11.62 12.50 -36.98
C LEU A 37 12.52 12.57 -38.23
N ASP A 38 11.94 12.61 -39.43
CA ASP A 38 12.68 12.65 -40.71
C ASP A 38 13.61 13.87 -40.82
N SER A 39 13.27 14.96 -40.12
CA SER A 39 14.04 16.20 -40.09
C SER A 39 15.18 16.22 -39.07
N MET A 40 15.29 15.17 -38.23
CA MET A 40 16.27 15.09 -37.16
C MET A 40 17.57 14.43 -37.64
N SER A 41 18.70 14.93 -37.15
CA SER A 41 19.97 14.25 -37.33
C SER A 41 20.07 12.98 -36.47
N ILE A 42 20.94 12.06 -36.86
CA ILE A 42 21.23 10.82 -36.10
C ILE A 42 21.59 11.13 -34.63
N LYS A 43 22.40 12.18 -34.40
CA LYS A 43 22.79 12.61 -33.05
C LYS A 43 21.59 13.04 -32.21
N GLU A 44 20.65 13.76 -32.80
CA GLU A 44 19.45 14.22 -32.09
C GLU A 44 18.50 13.05 -31.80
N LEU A 45 18.38 12.10 -32.73
CA LEU A 45 17.60 10.87 -32.53
C LEU A 45 18.16 10.01 -31.38
N LEU A 46 19.48 9.80 -31.34
CA LEU A 46 20.12 9.08 -30.22
C LEU A 46 19.89 9.79 -28.88
N ASN A 47 19.97 11.13 -28.87
CA ASN A 47 19.69 11.90 -27.66
C ASN A 47 18.22 11.82 -27.24
N LEU A 48 17.29 11.74 -28.19
CA LEU A 48 15.86 11.54 -27.92
C LEU A 48 15.61 10.15 -27.33
N GLU A 49 16.20 9.12 -27.93
CA GLU A 49 16.14 7.73 -27.44
C GLU A 49 16.64 7.63 -25.99
N GLN A 50 17.82 8.20 -25.70
CA GLN A 50 18.39 8.18 -24.35
C GLN A 50 17.48 8.88 -23.33
N GLN A 51 16.83 9.99 -23.71
CA GLN A 51 15.88 10.70 -22.87
C GLN A 51 14.65 9.84 -22.56
N LEU A 52 14.07 9.20 -23.58
CA LEU A 52 12.92 8.32 -23.44
C LEU A 52 13.23 7.10 -22.56
N GLU A 53 14.38 6.46 -22.80
CA GLU A 53 14.83 5.31 -22.02
C GLU A 53 15.00 5.67 -20.54
N THR A 54 15.64 6.82 -20.26
CA THR A 54 15.85 7.32 -18.90
C THR A 54 14.54 7.64 -18.21
N ALA A 55 13.61 8.33 -18.90
CA ALA A 55 12.30 8.66 -18.36
C ALA A 55 11.48 7.40 -18.05
N LEU A 56 11.46 6.44 -18.99
CA LEU A 56 10.76 5.17 -18.83
C LEU A 56 11.30 4.36 -17.64
N ARG A 57 12.62 4.29 -17.50
CA ARG A 57 13.27 3.65 -16.35
C ARG A 57 12.82 4.28 -15.03
N ARG A 58 12.82 5.61 -14.93
CA ARG A 58 12.36 6.33 -13.73
C ARG A 58 10.88 6.07 -13.43
N LEU A 59 10.01 6.07 -14.45
CA LEU A 59 8.58 5.82 -14.29
C LEU A 59 8.32 4.39 -13.78
N ARG A 60 8.98 3.39 -14.35
CA ARG A 60 8.88 1.99 -13.91
C ARG A 60 9.32 1.84 -12.45
N LEU A 61 10.49 2.36 -12.09
CA LEU A 61 10.99 2.32 -10.71
C LEU A 61 10.02 2.97 -9.72
N LYS A 62 9.44 4.13 -10.08
CA LYS A 62 8.45 4.81 -9.24
C LYS A 62 7.17 3.98 -9.07
N LYS A 63 6.69 3.37 -10.16
CA LYS A 63 5.52 2.49 -10.14
C LYS A 63 5.77 1.27 -9.24
N ASP A 64 6.91 0.62 -9.42
CA ASP A 64 7.28 -0.57 -8.65
C ASP A 64 7.41 -0.26 -7.18
N LYS A 65 8.08 0.84 -6.82
CA LYS A 65 8.16 1.30 -5.42
C LYS A 65 6.79 1.56 -4.82
N THR A 66 5.92 2.25 -5.55
CA THR A 66 4.56 2.56 -5.08
C THR A 66 3.73 1.29 -4.86
N LEU A 67 3.86 0.31 -5.76
CA LEU A 67 3.19 -0.98 -5.63
C LEU A 67 3.74 -1.79 -4.45
N GLN A 68 5.05 -1.79 -4.27
CA GLN A 68 5.70 -2.44 -3.13
C GLN A 68 5.25 -1.83 -1.80
N ASP A 69 5.17 -0.51 -1.70
CA ASP A 69 4.69 0.19 -0.50
C ASP A 69 3.23 -0.18 -0.18
N LYS A 70 2.36 -0.24 -1.21
CA LYS A 70 0.98 -0.71 -1.05
C LYS A 70 0.89 -2.16 -0.61
N ASN A 71 1.67 -3.05 -1.22
CA ASN A 71 1.72 -4.46 -0.84
C ASN A 71 2.18 -4.62 0.61
N ASN A 72 3.19 -3.86 1.04
CA ASN A 72 3.67 -3.88 2.42
C ASN A 72 2.60 -3.41 3.42
N LEU A 73 1.82 -2.39 3.06
CA LEU A 73 0.70 -1.91 3.87
C LEU A 73 -0.38 -2.99 4.00
N LEU A 74 -0.81 -3.58 2.89
CA LEU A 74 -1.80 -4.66 2.88
C LEU A 74 -1.32 -5.89 3.67
N LEU A 75 -0.04 -6.26 3.56
CA LEU A 75 0.56 -7.34 4.36
C LEU A 75 0.47 -7.07 5.86
N LYS A 76 0.66 -5.83 6.30
CA LYS A 76 0.51 -5.45 7.72
C LYS A 76 -0.95 -5.54 8.16
N GLU A 77 -1.90 -5.10 7.34
CA GLU A 77 -3.33 -5.21 7.64
C GLU A 77 -3.78 -6.66 7.76
N ILE A 78 -3.36 -7.53 6.83
CA ILE A 78 -3.67 -8.96 6.86
C ILE A 78 -3.12 -9.60 8.13
N LYS A 79 -1.84 -9.37 8.46
CA LYS A 79 -1.22 -9.89 9.70
C LYS A 79 -1.91 -9.37 10.97
N GLY A 80 -2.40 -8.12 10.95
CA GLY A 80 -3.17 -7.56 12.05
C GLY A 80 -4.50 -8.28 12.23
N LYS A 81 -5.24 -8.49 11.14
CA LYS A 81 -6.54 -9.18 11.16
C LYS A 81 -6.42 -10.65 11.54
N GLU A 82 -5.35 -11.33 11.13
CA GLU A 82 -5.08 -12.72 11.51
C GLU A 82 -4.91 -12.87 13.03
N LYS A 83 -4.14 -11.98 13.67
CA LYS A 83 -4.00 -11.96 15.14
C LYS A 83 -5.33 -11.73 15.87
N VAL A 84 -6.21 -10.89 15.31
CA VAL A 84 -7.53 -10.62 15.89
C VAL A 84 -8.49 -11.80 15.70
N ALA A 85 -8.32 -12.62 14.66
CA ALA A 85 -9.13 -13.82 14.44
C ALA A 85 -8.67 -15.02 15.29
N GLU A 86 -7.37 -15.11 15.62
CA GLU A 86 -6.82 -16.16 16.48
C GLU A 86 -7.18 -15.96 17.96
N GLN A 87 -7.19 -14.70 18.43
CA GLN A 87 -7.47 -14.32 19.82
C GLN A 87 -8.80 -14.88 20.38
N PRO A 88 -9.97 -14.64 19.76
CA PRO A 88 -11.25 -15.12 20.28
C PRO A 88 -11.34 -16.65 20.26
N ARG A 89 -10.64 -17.34 19.35
CA ARG A 89 -10.62 -18.80 19.29
C ARG A 89 -9.85 -19.41 20.45
N VAL A 90 -8.68 -18.85 20.78
CA VAL A 90 -7.88 -19.29 21.94
C VAL A 90 -8.58 -18.94 23.24
N ASP A 91 -9.18 -17.75 23.36
CA ASP A 91 -9.88 -17.32 24.58
C ASP A 91 -11.10 -18.20 24.87
N GLN A 92 -11.90 -18.52 23.85
CA GLN A 92 -13.08 -19.38 23.99
C GLN A 92 -12.71 -20.83 24.35
N GLN A 93 -11.65 -21.38 23.74
CA GLN A 93 -11.16 -22.72 24.03
C GLN A 93 -10.50 -22.81 25.42
N THR A 94 -9.87 -21.73 25.88
CA THR A 94 -9.33 -21.61 27.24
C THR A 94 -10.46 -21.52 28.27
N GLN A 95 -11.53 -20.79 27.97
CA GLN A 95 -12.71 -20.69 28.84
C GLN A 95 -13.45 -22.03 28.94
N GLU A 96 -13.70 -22.72 27.82
CA GLU A 96 -14.32 -24.06 27.82
C GLU A 96 -13.48 -25.10 28.57
N SER A 97 -12.16 -25.08 28.37
CA SER A 97 -11.23 -25.89 29.15
C SER A 97 -11.36 -25.60 30.65
N MET A 98 -11.34 -24.32 31.04
CA MET A 98 -11.47 -23.89 32.44
C MET A 98 -12.80 -24.32 33.09
N VAL A 99 -13.92 -24.20 32.37
CA VAL A 99 -15.23 -24.67 32.86
C VAL A 99 -15.24 -26.19 33.03
N SER A 100 -14.63 -26.92 32.09
CA SER A 100 -14.51 -28.39 32.15
C SER A 100 -13.70 -28.85 33.37
N PHE A 101 -12.59 -28.14 33.67
CA PHE A 101 -11.79 -28.39 34.87
C PHE A 101 -12.58 -28.14 36.17
N GLN A 102 -13.34 -27.04 36.24
CA GLN A 102 -14.16 -26.74 37.42
C GLN A 102 -15.28 -27.76 37.66
N LEU A 103 -15.96 -28.20 36.60
CA LEU A 103 -17.01 -29.24 36.70
C LEU A 103 -16.44 -30.57 37.22
N ASN A 104 -15.28 -30.99 36.71
CA ASN A 104 -14.63 -32.21 37.16
C ASN A 104 -14.19 -32.15 38.64
N LEU A 105 -13.70 -30.99 39.11
CA LEU A 105 -13.37 -30.80 40.53
C LEU A 105 -14.62 -30.89 41.43
N GLY A 106 -15.72 -30.28 41.00
CA GLY A 106 -17.00 -30.33 41.72
C GLY A 106 -17.56 -31.75 41.81
N LEU A 107 -17.54 -32.49 40.69
CA LEU A 107 -17.96 -33.89 40.65
C LEU A 107 -17.08 -34.77 41.56
N ALA A 108 -15.76 -34.60 41.54
CA ALA A 108 -14.83 -35.33 42.39
C ALA A 108 -15.10 -35.10 43.90
N SER A 109 -15.46 -33.88 44.29
CA SER A 109 -15.84 -33.54 45.66
C SER A 109 -17.16 -34.20 46.08
N HIS A 110 -18.13 -34.27 45.17
CA HIS A 110 -19.43 -34.88 45.47
C HIS A 110 -19.33 -36.41 45.58
N VAL A 111 -18.51 -37.04 44.74
CA VAL A 111 -18.23 -38.49 44.81
C VAL A 111 -17.49 -38.85 46.10
N THR A 112 -16.50 -38.08 46.52
CA THR A 112 -15.77 -38.32 47.79
C THR A 112 -16.67 -38.12 49.01
N LEU A 113 -17.53 -37.10 49.03
CA LEU A 113 -18.54 -36.92 50.08
C LEU A 113 -19.58 -38.06 50.08
N GLY A 114 -20.00 -38.53 48.91
CA GLY A 114 -20.93 -39.66 48.77
C GLY A 114 -20.32 -40.97 49.29
N LEU A 115 -19.06 -41.25 48.94
CA LEU A 115 -18.31 -42.40 49.46
C LEU A 115 -18.11 -42.30 50.97
N HIS A 116 -17.78 -41.12 51.49
CA HIS A 116 -17.61 -40.91 52.93
C HIS A 116 -18.95 -41.08 53.70
N LYS A 117 -20.05 -40.53 53.18
CA LYS A 117 -21.40 -40.76 53.73
C LYS A 117 -21.82 -42.22 53.63
N SER A 118 -21.54 -42.89 52.52
CA SER A 118 -21.86 -44.31 52.32
C SER A 118 -21.06 -45.20 53.27
N CYS A 119 -19.77 -44.92 53.47
CA CYS A 119 -18.94 -45.60 54.47
C CYS A 119 -19.46 -45.35 55.90
N SER A 120 -19.88 -44.13 56.22
CA SER A 120 -20.45 -43.77 57.52
C SER A 120 -21.84 -44.39 57.77
N LEU A 121 -22.65 -44.60 56.73
CA LEU A 121 -23.94 -45.28 56.81
C LEU A 121 -23.78 -46.81 56.92
N ASN A 122 -22.77 -47.38 56.26
CA ASN A 122 -22.50 -48.82 56.32
C ASN A 122 -21.85 -49.27 57.65
N TRP A 123 -21.32 -48.32 58.43
CA TRP A 123 -20.84 -48.54 59.80
C TRP A 123 -21.95 -48.34 60.86
N ALA A 124 -23.10 -47.79 60.48
CA ALA A 124 -24.13 -47.31 61.39
C ALA A 124 -25.39 -48.21 61.47
N GLY A 125 -25.31 -49.49 61.11
CA GLY A 125 -26.37 -50.40 61.52
C GLY A 125 -26.10 -51.88 61.32
N PRO A 126 -26.91 -52.73 61.98
CA PRO A 126 -27.33 -52.67 63.39
C PRO A 126 -26.26 -53.24 64.35
#